data_AF-W1DGQ7-F1
#
_entry.id   AF-W1DGQ7-F1
#
_cell.length_a   1.000
_cell.length_b   1.000
_cell.length_c   1.000
_cell.angle_alpha   90.00
_cell.angle_beta   90.00
_cell.angle_gamma   90.00
#
_symmetry.space_group_name_H-M   'P 1'
#
loop_
_entity.id
_entity.type
_entity.pdbx_description
1 polymer ?
#
loop_
_entity_poly.entity_id
_entity_poly.type
_entity_poly.pdbx_seq_one_letter_code
_entity_poly.pdbx_strand_id
1 'polypeptide(L)' 'MGKQQTLLKQAQQAWIALRDADCAFLASGAEGGSMQPMLVSQCMTDKSVERESLLASLLQCEDGDQSCPLPPAN' A
#
# COMPACT_ATOMS: atom_id res chain seq x y z
N MET A 1 -22.34 -1.19 -7.46
CA MET A 1 -21.02 -1.51 -6.86
C MET A 1 -20.35 -2.58 -7.73
N GLY A 2 -19.74 -2.18 -8.84
CA GLY A 2 -19.35 -3.08 -9.93
C GLY A 2 -17.85 -3.04 -10.22
N LYS A 3 -17.22 -4.20 -10.42
CA LYS A 3 -15.85 -4.46 -10.91
C LYS A 3 -14.67 -3.67 -10.29
N GLN A 4 -14.60 -2.34 -10.38
CA GLN A 4 -13.49 -1.51 -9.86
C GLN A 4 -13.27 -1.71 -8.36
N GLN A 5 -14.33 -1.75 -7.56
CA GLN A 5 -14.23 -2.01 -6.11
C GLN A 5 -13.65 -3.40 -5.82
N THR A 6 -14.01 -4.41 -6.60
CA THR A 6 -13.47 -5.78 -6.46
C THR A 6 -11.99 -5.80 -6.79
N LEU A 7 -11.58 -5.14 -7.88
CA LEU A 7 -10.17 -5.05 -8.27
C LEU A 7 -9.34 -4.29 -7.24
N LEU A 8 -9.86 -3.17 -6.70
CA LEU A 8 -9.18 -2.42 -5.64
C LEU A 8 -8.99 -3.27 -4.38
N LYS A 9 -10.02 -4.02 -3.96
CA LYS A 9 -9.92 -4.94 -2.81
C LYS A 9 -8.85 -6.01 -3.05
N GLN A 10 -8.85 -6.65 -4.21
CA GLN A 10 -7.85 -7.65 -4.58
C GLN A 10 -6.43 -7.06 -4.60
N ALA A 11 -6.25 -5.88 -5.21
CA ALA A 11 -4.97 -5.19 -5.24
C ALA A 11 -4.47 -4.83 -3.82
N GLN A 12 -5.36 -4.38 -2.94
CA GLN A 12 -5.00 -4.04 -1.57
C GLN A 12 -4.63 -5.28 -0.73
N GLN A 13 -5.33 -6.39 -0.91
CA GLN A 13 -4.99 -7.66 -0.26
C GLN A 13 -3.61 -8.17 -0.71
N ALA A 14 -3.32 -8.13 -2.01
CA ALA A 14 -2.01 -8.50 -2.55
C ALA A 14 -0.90 -7.56 -2.04
N TRP A 15 -1.17 -6.25 -1.97
CA TRP A 15 -0.23 -5.29 -1.42
C TRP A 15 0.07 -5.52 0.07
N ILE A 16 -0.92 -5.89 0.89
CA ILE A 16 -0.70 -6.25 2.30
C ILE A 16 0.27 -7.44 2.40
N ALA A 17 0.05 -8.49 1.61
CA ALA A 17 0.93 -9.66 1.61
C ALA A 17 2.37 -9.30 1.19
N LEU A 18 2.52 -8.43 0.18
CA LEU A 18 3.83 -7.90 -0.23
C LEU A 18 4.48 -7.08 0.90
N ARG A 19 3.74 -6.16 1.52
CA ARG A 19 4.25 -5.32 2.62
C ARG A 19 4.78 -6.18 3.76
N ASP A 20 4.03 -7.17 4.17
CA ASP A 20 4.39 -8.03 5.30
C ASP A 20 5.63 -8.87 4.96
N ALA A 21 5.72 -9.43 3.74
CA ALA A 21 6.89 -10.17 3.27
C ALA A 21 8.15 -9.29 3.16
N ASP A 22 8.01 -8.08 2.60
CA ASP A 22 9.12 -7.15 2.47
C ASP A 22 9.62 -6.66 3.84
N CYS A 23 8.71 -6.38 4.78
CA CYS A 23 9.13 -5.94 6.12
C CYS A 23 9.80 -7.06 6.91
N ALA A 24 9.38 -8.31 6.74
CA ALA A 24 10.10 -9.45 7.29
C ALA A 24 11.50 -9.57 6.68
N PHE A 25 11.63 -9.42 5.36
CA PHE A 25 12.92 -9.47 4.67
C PHE A 25 13.85 -8.32 5.09
N LEU A 26 13.37 -7.08 5.11
CA LEU A 26 14.16 -5.91 5.48
C LEU A 26 14.65 -5.96 6.93
N ALA A 27 13.84 -6.50 7.84
CA ALA A 27 14.21 -6.66 9.25
C ALA A 27 15.04 -7.92 9.53
N SER A 28 15.24 -8.81 8.55
CA SER A 28 15.93 -10.10 8.73
C SER A 28 17.38 -9.95 9.21
N GLY A 29 18.07 -8.86 8.84
CA GLY A 29 19.43 -8.58 9.31
C GLY A 29 19.54 -8.36 10.83
N ALA A 30 18.42 -8.11 11.51
CA ALA A 30 18.35 -7.94 12.97
C ALA A 30 17.66 -9.11 13.67
N GLU A 31 17.41 -10.24 12.97
CA GLU A 31 16.65 -11.37 13.50
C GLU A 31 17.19 -11.85 14.86
N GLY A 32 16.27 -12.05 15.81
CA GLY A 32 16.58 -12.43 17.20
C GLY A 32 17.10 -11.28 18.09
N GLY A 33 17.41 -10.12 17.51
CA GLY A 33 17.80 -8.91 18.22
C GLY A 33 16.59 -8.13 18.77
N SER A 34 16.83 -7.33 19.83
CA SER A 34 15.80 -6.49 20.45
C SER A 34 15.25 -5.39 19.55
N MET A 35 15.99 -5.03 18.49
CA MET A 35 15.61 -3.99 17.54
C MET A 35 14.71 -4.49 16.40
N GLN A 36 14.63 -5.79 16.16
CA GLN A 36 13.89 -6.36 15.03
C GLN A 36 12.41 -5.93 15.00
N PRO A 37 11.66 -5.94 16.12
CA PRO A 37 10.27 -5.48 16.11
C PRO A 37 10.12 -4.01 15.72
N MET A 38 11.06 -3.16 16.15
CA MET A 38 11.08 -1.74 15.80
C MET A 38 11.31 -1.56 14.29
N LEU A 39 12.24 -2.31 13.71
CA LEU A 39 12.53 -2.25 12.27
C LEU A 39 11.34 -2.73 11.43
N VAL A 40 10.66 -3.80 11.85
CA VAL A 40 9.41 -4.25 11.20
C VAL A 40 8.36 -3.15 11.26
N SER A 41 8.12 -2.57 12.44
CA SER A 41 7.11 -1.52 12.63
C SER A 41 7.41 -0.28 11.78
N GLN A 42 8.68 0.12 11.70
CA GLN A 42 9.09 1.26 10.87
C GLN A 42 8.82 0.98 9.39
N CYS A 43 9.24 -0.18 8.88
CA CYS A 43 8.98 -0.58 7.51
C CYS A 43 7.48 -0.58 7.18
N MET A 44 6.64 -1.13 8.07
CA MET A 44 5.20 -1.16 7.87
C MET A 44 4.61 0.25 7.79
N THR A 45 5.15 1.19 8.58
CA THR A 45 4.73 2.59 8.58
C THR A 45 5.09 3.26 7.26
N ASP A 46 6.35 3.17 6.85
CA ASP A 46 6.86 3.83 5.63
C ASP A 46 6.10 3.34 4.38
N LYS A 47 5.95 2.01 4.23
CA LYS A 47 5.18 1.42 3.12
C LYS A 47 3.71 1.82 3.15
N SER A 48 3.11 1.99 4.33
CA SER A 48 1.72 2.41 4.45
C SER A 48 1.53 3.86 4.01
N VAL A 49 2.47 4.75 4.36
CA VAL A 49 2.48 6.15 3.89
C VAL A 49 2.63 6.22 2.37
N GLU A 50 3.54 5.44 1.79
CA GLU A 50 3.69 5.34 0.33
C GLU A 50 2.39 4.86 -0.34
N ARG A 51 1.75 3.84 0.23
CA ARG A 51 0.51 3.30 -0.31
C ARG A 51 -0.65 4.29 -0.20
N GLU A 52 -0.74 5.00 0.91
CA GLU A 52 -1.72 6.07 1.10
C GLU A 52 -1.57 7.15 0.03
N SER A 53 -0.33 7.62 -0.21
CA SER A 53 -0.05 8.62 -1.24
C SER A 53 -0.48 8.16 -2.63
N LEU A 54 -0.17 6.90 -2.99
CA LEU A 54 -0.64 6.32 -4.25
C LEU A 54 -2.17 6.23 -4.31
N LEU A 55 -2.84 5.82 -3.24
CA LEU A 55 -4.31 5.73 -3.24
C LEU A 55 -4.95 7.12 -3.34
N ALA A 56 -4.37 8.12 -2.68
CA ALA A 56 -4.82 9.51 -2.75
C ALA A 56 -4.66 10.08 -4.16
N SER A 57 -3.58 9.75 -4.88
CA SER A 57 -3.40 10.20 -6.26
C SER A 57 -4.46 9.63 -7.20
N LEU A 58 -5.01 8.43 -6.93
CA LEU A 58 -6.12 7.86 -7.70
C LEU A 58 -7.45 8.58 -7.49
N LEU A 59 -7.56 9.49 -6.52
CA LEU A 59 -8.74 10.32 -6.29
C LEU A 59 -8.65 11.70 -6.97
N GLN A 60 -7.45 12.10 -7.40
CA GLN A 60 -7.15 13.42 -7.95
C GLN A 60 -7.08 13.35 -9.48
N CYS A 61 -8.22 13.07 -10.10
CA CYS A 61 -8.26 12.83 -11.54
C CYS A 61 -8.87 14.01 -12.27
N GLU A 62 -8.17 14.50 -13.30
CA GLU A 62 -8.68 15.52 -14.21
C GLU A 62 -9.75 14.92 -15.15
N ASP A 63 -10.72 15.73 -15.54
CA ASP A 63 -11.77 15.32 -16.46
C ASP A 63 -11.15 14.85 -17.80
N GLY A 64 -11.32 13.57 -18.12
CA GLY A 64 -10.83 12.96 -19.37
C GLY A 64 -9.55 12.13 -19.21
N ASP A 65 -8.93 12.09 -18.03
CA ASP A 65 -7.78 11.21 -17.77
C ASP A 65 -8.18 9.72 -17.79
N GLN A 66 -7.84 9.05 -18.89
CA GLN A 66 -8.12 7.62 -19.10
C GLN A 66 -7.25 6.72 -18.20
N SER A 67 -6.22 7.26 -17.55
CA SER A 67 -5.36 6.51 -16.64
C SER A 67 -5.97 6.37 -15.24
N CYS A 68 -6.97 7.19 -14.92
CA CYS A 68 -7.60 7.17 -13.62
C CYS A 68 -8.73 6.13 -13.48
N PRO A 69 -8.65 5.22 -12.51
CA PRO A 69 -9.64 4.17 -12.33
C PRO A 69 -10.87 4.61 -11.51
N LEU A 70 -10.92 5.83 -10.97
CA LEU A 70 -11.98 6.32 -10.10
C LEU A 70 -12.59 7.63 -10.64
N PRO A 71 -13.90 7.87 -10.45
CA PRO A 71 -14.48 9.18 -10.72
C PRO A 71 -13.89 10.24 -9.77
N PRO A 72 -13.92 11.54 -10.14
CA PRO A 72 -13.48 12.62 -9.26
C PRO A 72 -14.23 12.59 -7.92
N ALA A 73 -13.53 12.92 -6.84
CA ALA A 73 -14.15 13.09 -5.53
C ALA A 73 -15.01 14.37 -5.54
N ASN A 74 -16.34 14.21 -5.49
CA ASN A 74 -17.29 15.32 -5.31
C ASN A 74 -17.14 16.02 -3.95
#